data_AF-A0A524CHI0-F1
#
_entry.id   AF-A0A524CHI0-F1
#
_cell.length_a   1.000
_cell.length_b   1.000
_cell.length_c   1.000
_cell.angle_alpha   90.00
_cell.angle_beta   90.00
_cell.angle_gamma   90.00
#
_symmetry.space_group_name_H-M   'P 1'
#
loop_
_entity.id
_entity.type
_entity.pdbx_description
1 polymer ?
#
loop_
_entity_poly.entity_id
_entity_poly.type
_entity_poly.pdbx_seq_one_letter_code
_entity_poly.pdbx_strand_id
1 'polypeptide(L)'
;MTPKWNMTWGPSGYDFAIKIELDDRKNIYLVGTTISYGSGGKDAFVLKFGIDSDGDGLTDDTEIYTTETSPYDTDTDNDGTSDSDEVDGGTNPLDPSSYPGQQLPRIFLDFKYIY
;
A
#
# COMPACT_ATOMS: atom_id res chain seq x y z
N MET A 1 -17.21 13.19 2.97
CA MET A 1 -16.21 12.43 2.20
C MET A 1 -16.87 11.98 0.91
N THR A 2 -16.34 12.38 -0.23
CA THR A 2 -16.90 12.04 -1.55
C THR A 2 -16.17 10.78 -2.01
N PRO A 3 -16.86 9.66 -2.28
CA PRO A 3 -16.17 8.47 -2.74
C PRO A 3 -15.48 8.79 -4.07
N LYS A 4 -14.15 8.60 -4.14
CA LYS A 4 -13.32 8.79 -5.35
C LYS A 4 -13.60 7.64 -6.34
N TRP A 5 -14.81 7.57 -6.87
CA TRP A 5 -15.18 6.65 -7.96
C TRP A 5 -14.68 7.10 -9.33
N ASN A 6 -13.51 7.77 -9.40
CA ASN A 6 -13.03 8.41 -10.62
C ASN A 6 -11.73 7.80 -11.16
N MET A 7 -11.40 6.58 -10.76
CA MET A 7 -10.26 5.86 -11.34
C MET A 7 -10.76 5.01 -12.50
N THR A 8 -10.81 5.59 -13.69
CA THR A 8 -10.90 4.82 -14.92
C THR A 8 -9.57 4.10 -15.10
N TRP A 9 -9.58 2.77 -15.03
CA TRP A 9 -8.42 1.97 -15.40
C TRP A 9 -8.19 2.13 -16.91
N GLY A 10 -7.14 2.86 -17.30
CA GLY A 10 -6.60 2.81 -18.66
C GLY A 10 -6.95 3.93 -19.64
N PRO A 11 -6.26 3.92 -20.79
CA PRO A 11 -6.54 4.84 -21.90
C PRO A 11 -7.89 4.48 -22.55
N SER A 12 -8.23 5.14 -23.65
CA SER A 12 -9.50 4.89 -24.36
C SER A 12 -9.63 3.44 -24.82
N GLY A 13 -10.59 2.69 -24.27
CA GLY A 13 -10.88 1.30 -24.64
C GLY A 13 -12.05 0.75 -23.82
N TYR A 14 -12.54 -0.43 -24.20
CA TYR A 14 -13.56 -1.15 -23.44
C TYR A 14 -12.93 -2.22 -22.54
N ASP A 15 -13.42 -2.32 -21.33
CA ASP A 15 -13.03 -3.36 -20.38
C ASP A 15 -14.28 -4.14 -19.97
N PHE A 16 -14.18 -5.46 -20.00
CA PHE A 16 -15.30 -6.34 -19.72
C PHE A 16 -14.94 -7.27 -18.58
N ALA A 17 -15.63 -7.09 -17.45
CA ALA A 17 -15.63 -8.08 -16.38
C ALA A 17 -16.39 -9.34 -16.84
N ILE A 18 -15.82 -10.51 -16.59
CA ILE A 18 -16.39 -11.81 -16.91
C ILE A 18 -16.89 -12.50 -15.65
N LYS A 19 -16.11 -12.46 -14.56
CA LYS A 19 -16.44 -13.14 -13.30
C LYS A 19 -15.92 -12.36 -12.10
N ILE A 20 -16.66 -12.46 -11.01
CA ILE A 20 -16.26 -12.05 -9.67
C ILE A 20 -16.23 -13.28 -8.75
N GLU A 21 -15.19 -13.41 -7.95
CA GLU A 21 -14.99 -14.52 -7.01
C GLU A 21 -14.41 -14.02 -5.69
N LEU A 22 -14.67 -14.77 -4.61
CA LEU A 22 -14.16 -14.52 -3.26
C LEU A 22 -13.27 -15.69 -2.86
N ASP A 23 -12.21 -15.43 -2.09
CA ASP A 23 -11.46 -16.47 -1.38
C ASP A 23 -11.83 -16.55 0.11
N ASP A 24 -11.23 -17.50 0.82
CA ASP A 24 -11.44 -17.72 2.27
C ASP A 24 -10.93 -16.55 3.14
N ARG A 25 -10.11 -15.66 2.58
CA ARG A 25 -9.56 -14.46 3.23
C ARG A 25 -10.36 -13.20 2.86
N LYS A 26 -11.50 -13.36 2.18
CA LYS A 26 -12.39 -12.28 1.72
C LYS A 26 -11.76 -11.35 0.68
N ASN A 27 -10.70 -11.77 -0.01
CA ASN A 27 -10.23 -11.07 -1.19
C ASN A 27 -11.24 -11.23 -2.32
N ILE A 28 -11.55 -10.13 -3.01
CA ILE A 28 -12.39 -10.12 -4.20
C ILE A 28 -11.50 -10.18 -5.43
N TYR A 29 -11.75 -11.16 -6.30
CA TYR A 29 -11.10 -11.30 -7.58
C TYR A 29 -12.07 -10.92 -8.70
N LEU A 30 -11.71 -9.94 -9.51
CA LEU A 30 -12.42 -9.55 -10.73
C LEU A 30 -11.58 -9.94 -11.93
N VAL A 31 -12.09 -10.84 -12.76
CA VAL A 31 -11.40 -11.28 -13.98
C VAL A 31 -12.16 -10.85 -15.21
N GLY A 32 -11.43 -10.56 -16.29
CA GLY A 32 -12.06 -10.06 -17.50
C GLY A 32 -11.11 -9.94 -18.67
N THR A 33 -11.58 -9.23 -19.68
CA THR A 33 -10.78 -8.86 -20.86
C THR A 33 -10.67 -7.35 -20.97
N THR A 34 -9.47 -6.88 -21.30
CA THR A 34 -9.19 -5.49 -21.63
C THR A 34 -8.83 -5.35 -23.10
N ILE A 35 -9.30 -4.27 -23.72
CA ILE A 35 -8.71 -3.75 -24.98
C ILE A 35 -8.09 -2.36 -24.76
N SER A 36 -8.16 -1.83 -23.53
CA SER A 36 -7.60 -0.53 -23.17
C SER A 36 -6.11 -0.64 -22.84
N TYR A 37 -5.63 -1.80 -22.39
CA TYR A 37 -4.21 -2.04 -22.10
C TYR A 37 -3.66 -3.24 -22.87
N GLY A 38 -2.35 -3.19 -23.18
CA GLY A 38 -1.62 -4.28 -23.84
C GLY A 38 -1.10 -3.92 -25.23
N SER A 39 -0.52 -4.91 -25.93
CA SER A 39 0.10 -4.73 -27.25
C SER A 39 -0.81 -5.19 -28.39
N GLY A 40 -2.05 -4.71 -28.45
CA GLY A 40 -2.95 -4.94 -29.59
C GLY A 40 -4.36 -5.38 -29.21
N GLY A 41 -4.69 -6.66 -29.43
CA GLY A 41 -6.05 -7.21 -29.39
C GLY A 41 -6.70 -7.27 -27.99
N LYS A 42 -7.51 -8.30 -27.73
CA LYS A 42 -8.07 -8.53 -26.40
C LYS A 42 -7.02 -9.19 -25.51
N ASP A 43 -6.71 -8.56 -24.38
CA ASP A 43 -5.87 -9.09 -23.32
C ASP A 43 -6.72 -9.51 -22.11
N ALA A 44 -6.20 -10.37 -21.24
CA ALA A 44 -6.88 -10.77 -20.00
C ALA A 44 -6.41 -9.89 -18.83
N PHE A 45 -7.31 -9.57 -17.90
CA PHE A 45 -6.95 -8.93 -16.64
C PHE A 45 -7.49 -9.70 -15.44
N VAL A 46 -6.80 -9.55 -14.32
CA VAL A 46 -7.21 -9.99 -12.99
C VAL A 46 -6.97 -8.84 -12.02
N LEU A 47 -8.00 -8.37 -11.33
CA LEU A 47 -7.89 -7.43 -10.22
C LEU A 47 -8.15 -8.18 -8.92
N LYS A 48 -7.33 -7.92 -7.90
CA LYS A 48 -7.52 -8.39 -6.53
C LYS A 48 -7.83 -7.17 -5.66
N PHE A 49 -8.91 -7.24 -4.88
CA PHE A 49 -9.24 -6.26 -3.86
C PHE A 49 -9.24 -6.96 -2.50
N GLY A 50 -8.33 -6.55 -1.62
CA GLY A 50 -8.31 -7.00 -0.22
C GLY A 50 -9.17 -6.09 0.66
N ILE A 51 -9.46 -6.56 1.87
CA ILE A 51 -9.99 -5.71 2.93
C ILE A 51 -8.83 -4.92 3.52
N ASP A 52 -9.11 -3.66 3.86
CA ASP A 52 -8.23 -2.72 4.57
C ASP A 52 -9.10 -2.19 5.73
N SER A 53 -8.89 -2.77 6.91
CA SER A 53 -9.80 -2.67 8.04
C SER A 53 -9.66 -1.35 8.82
N ASP A 54 -8.47 -0.76 8.85
CA ASP A 54 -8.21 0.55 9.49
C ASP A 54 -8.11 1.71 8.50
N GLY A 55 -7.95 1.43 7.21
CA GLY A 55 -7.98 2.41 6.13
C GLY A 55 -6.65 3.11 5.90
N ASP A 56 -5.53 2.51 6.30
CA ASP A 56 -4.19 3.09 6.13
C ASP A 56 -3.62 2.90 4.70
N GLY A 57 -4.19 1.98 3.92
CA GLY A 57 -3.78 1.67 2.55
C GLY A 57 -3.06 0.33 2.37
N LEU A 58 -2.73 -0.38 3.45
CA LEU A 58 -2.36 -1.79 3.45
C LEU A 58 -3.63 -2.64 3.57
N THR A 59 -3.63 -3.83 2.96
CA THR A 59 -4.74 -4.77 3.18
C THR A 59 -4.46 -5.62 4.42
N ASP A 60 -5.49 -6.08 5.14
CA ASP A 60 -5.34 -6.93 6.35
C ASP A 60 -4.42 -8.13 6.10
N ASP A 61 -4.50 -8.73 4.90
CA ASP A 61 -3.63 -9.83 4.48
C ASP A 61 -2.16 -9.40 4.34
N THR A 62 -1.90 -8.19 3.83
CA THR A 62 -0.54 -7.63 3.75
C THR A 62 -0.01 -7.39 5.16
N GLU A 63 -0.83 -6.81 6.03
CA GLU A 63 -0.44 -6.49 7.39
C GLU A 63 -0.10 -7.73 8.19
N ILE A 64 -0.99 -8.71 8.21
CA ILE A 64 -0.80 -9.95 8.98
C ILE A 64 0.37 -10.79 8.47
N TYR A 65 0.57 -10.88 7.14
CA TYR A 65 1.50 -11.86 6.56
C TYR A 65 2.80 -11.28 5.98
N THR A 66 2.91 -9.95 5.83
CA THR A 66 4.06 -9.31 5.18
C THR A 66 4.77 -8.32 6.10
N THR A 67 4.04 -7.37 6.69
CA THR A 67 4.61 -6.34 7.57
C THR A 67 4.54 -6.74 9.04
N GLU A 68 3.72 -7.74 9.38
CA GLU A 68 3.45 -8.20 10.75
C GLU A 68 2.85 -7.10 11.64
N THR A 69 2.15 -6.14 11.03
CA THR A 69 1.45 -5.03 11.68
C THR A 69 0.00 -5.39 12.04
N SER A 70 -0.68 -4.50 12.76
CA SER A 70 -2.05 -4.71 13.23
C SER A 70 -3.08 -4.18 12.22
N PRO A 71 -3.97 -5.03 11.65
CA PRO A 71 -4.99 -4.60 10.67
C PRO A 71 -6.11 -3.71 11.22
N TYR A 72 -5.97 -3.27 12.47
CA TYR A 72 -6.95 -2.43 13.17
C TYR A 72 -6.29 -1.21 13.79
N ASP A 73 -5.03 -0.94 13.44
CA ASP A 73 -4.24 0.16 14.00
C ASP A 73 -3.34 0.74 12.91
N THR A 74 -3.69 1.94 12.44
CA THR A 74 -3.02 2.57 11.30
C THR A 74 -1.54 2.88 11.54
N ASP A 75 -1.08 2.83 12.79
CA ASP A 75 0.28 3.15 13.27
C ASP A 75 0.61 2.14 14.39
N THR A 76 1.08 0.96 14.00
CA THR A 76 1.21 -0.20 14.91
C THR A 76 2.22 0.06 16.03
N ASP A 77 3.27 0.82 15.76
CA ASP A 77 4.33 1.09 16.72
C ASP A 77 4.13 2.41 17.50
N ASN A 78 3.12 3.18 17.12
CA ASN A 78 2.64 4.40 17.78
C ASN A 78 3.67 5.55 17.75
N ASP A 79 4.42 5.69 16.66
CA ASP A 79 5.40 6.77 16.48
C ASP A 79 4.85 8.03 15.78
N GLY A 80 3.65 7.93 15.23
CA GLY A 80 2.95 9.00 14.52
C GLY A 80 3.03 8.91 12.99
N THR A 81 3.64 7.87 12.44
CA THR A 81 3.66 7.53 11.01
C THR A 81 2.76 6.32 10.77
N SER A 82 2.01 6.28 9.65
CA SER A 82 1.21 5.07 9.38
C SER A 82 2.06 3.93 8.85
N ASP A 83 1.64 2.69 9.12
CA ASP A 83 2.35 1.49 8.66
C ASP A 83 2.56 1.53 7.13
N SER A 84 1.53 1.97 6.38
CA SER A 84 1.60 2.20 4.94
C SER A 84 2.66 3.22 4.50
N ASP A 85 2.77 4.36 5.19
CA ASP A 85 3.72 5.43 4.87
C ASP A 85 5.17 4.98 5.17
N GLU A 86 5.35 4.18 6.22
CA GLU A 86 6.63 3.57 6.56
C GLU A 86 7.07 2.52 5.55
N VAL A 87 6.16 1.63 5.14
CA VAL A 87 6.41 0.63 4.09
C VAL A 87 6.78 1.30 2.78
N ASP A 88 6.04 2.35 2.36
CA ASP A 88 6.35 3.14 1.17
C ASP A 88 7.68 3.90 1.32
N GLY A 89 8.00 4.33 2.55
CA GLY A 89 9.27 4.97 2.93
C GLY A 89 10.45 4.01 3.06
N GLY A 90 10.21 2.69 3.03
CA GLY A 90 11.22 1.65 3.23
C GLY A 90 11.75 1.58 4.67
N THR A 91 10.94 1.99 5.65
CA THR A 91 11.24 1.90 7.08
C THR A 91 10.48 0.73 7.73
N ASN A 92 10.69 0.51 9.03
CA ASN A 92 10.13 -0.64 9.75
C ASN A 92 8.93 -0.20 10.62
N PRO A 93 7.69 -0.59 10.28
CA PRO A 93 6.46 -0.18 10.97
C PRO A 93 6.22 -0.85 12.33
N LEU A 94 7.26 -1.48 12.88
CA LEU A 94 7.26 -2.15 14.18
C LEU A 94 8.37 -1.60 15.09
N ASP A 95 9.04 -0.52 14.67
CA ASP A 95 10.15 0.11 15.38
C ASP A 95 9.91 1.63 15.48
N PRO A 96 9.48 2.14 16.64
CA PRO A 96 9.12 3.56 16.80
C PRO A 96 10.28 4.56 16.61
N SER A 97 11.49 4.06 16.33
CA SER A 97 12.66 4.86 16.00
C SER A 97 12.95 4.93 14.50
N SER A 98 12.19 4.20 13.70
CA SER A 98 12.40 3.94 12.28
C SER A 98 11.36 4.65 11.40
N TYR A 99 11.39 5.98 11.31
CA TYR A 99 10.45 6.73 10.48
C TYR A 99 11.07 7.31 9.19
N PRO A 100 10.27 7.50 8.11
CA PRO A 100 10.71 8.14 6.88
C PRO A 100 11.24 9.56 7.15
N GLY A 101 12.45 9.85 6.67
CA GLY A 101 13.06 11.18 6.85
C GLY A 101 13.91 11.36 8.11
N GLN A 102 14.30 10.28 8.81
CA GLN A 102 15.47 10.23 9.71
C GLN A 102 16.77 10.52 8.94
N GLN A 103 16.96 11.75 8.47
CA GLN A 103 18.30 12.26 8.23
C GLN A 103 18.87 12.52 9.62
N LEU A 104 19.68 11.56 10.13
CA LEU A 104 20.43 11.78 11.37
C LEU A 104 20.97 13.21 11.36
N PRO A 105 20.80 14.00 12.44
CA PRO A 105 21.49 15.27 12.50
C PRO A 105 22.96 14.96 12.24
N ARG A 106 23.54 15.53 11.17
CA ARG A 106 24.99 15.46 10.98
C ARG A 106 25.56 16.12 12.23
N ILE A 107 25.98 15.31 13.20
CA ILE A 107 26.73 15.80 14.34
C ILE A 107 28.03 16.31 13.73
N PHE A 108 28.06 17.60 13.40
CA PHE A 108 29.31 18.33 13.36
C PHE A 108 29.81 18.30 14.79
N LEU A 109 30.68 17.34 15.10
CA LEU A 109 31.61 17.48 16.20
C LEU A 109 32.42 18.73 15.88
N ASP A 110 31.97 19.88 16.41
CA ASP A 110 32.81 21.07 16.44
C ASP A 110 33.92 20.75 17.43
N PHE A 111 35.02 20.20 16.91
CA PHE A 111 36.26 19.98 17.66
C PHE A 111 36.88 21.34 17.98
N LYS A 112 36.23 22.08 18.88
CA LYS A 112 36.70 23.37 19.36
C LYS A 112 36.78 23.43 20.87
N TYR A 113 37.15 22.31 21.49
CA TYR A 113 37.69 22.30 22.86
C TYR A 113 38.71 21.17 23.01
N ILE A 114 39.93 21.40 22.52
CA ILE A 114 41.14 20.81 23.12
C ILE A 114 42.14 21.96 23.21
N TYR A 115 42.59 22.21 24.45
CA TYR A 115 43.54 23.26 24.82
C TYR A 115 44.90 23.08 24.15
#